data_AF-A0A379YWR0-F1
#
_entry.id   AF-A0A379YWR0-F1
#
_cell.length_a   1.000
_cell.length_b   1.000
_cell.length_c   1.000
_cell.angle_alpha   90.00
_cell.angle_beta   90.00
_cell.angle_gamma   90.00
#
_symmetry.space_group_name_H-M   'P 1'
#
loop_
_entity.id
_entity.type
_entity.pdbx_description
1 polymer ?
#
loop_
_entity_poly.entity_id
_entity_poly.type
_entity_poly.pdbx_seq_one_letter_code
_entity_poly.pdbx_strand_id
1 'polypeptide(L)'
;MFSGTFSSAFSGPLTHALSGALSATMLSRLLGAVLLLLFCGCSSTPVPSKMALGSLFQDNQFKEVGNIPEPAELFALPPEAVQLLRGAYSRSALMSNQELAHEWLADYIHADKGGFRYQDNYTRTAAETFHDRAGNCMSLVILTAAMAQQLGIEVEFRDVEVPPVWDRQGAFYLVNGHINLKLYPPKNNHVFHVTERSILVDFLPERAVRSYKVNKISQGTVVAMYYNNAAAEALINENWDLAYGLLKKSLQQQSLFIPALNSLAVLYRARDMEQMAERVYRYALTLEPENMTTLYNLAVMLSSQDRLDEWAEVHKVLELARIRNPYYYYDMAQQAYMDHQYDEALSWYRRAIEKADYRHEFYFGLSRTYWAKGDSDRAKSNLQKALALAGDGEQKKRYQAKLHAMEGH
;
A
#
# COMPACT_ATOMS: atom_id res chain seq x y z
N MET A 1 -62.52 -21.31 47.77
CA MET A 1 -61.75 -22.51 47.35
C MET A 1 -60.27 -22.17 47.45
N PHE A 2 -59.54 -22.97 48.23
CA PHE A 2 -58.09 -23.24 48.29
C PHE A 2 -57.11 -22.13 47.82
N SER A 3 -56.28 -21.47 48.64
CA SER A 3 -55.23 -21.90 49.61
C SER A 3 -53.88 -22.31 49.00
N GLY A 4 -52.78 -21.83 49.59
CA GLY A 4 -51.41 -22.38 49.50
C GLY A 4 -50.35 -21.29 49.30
N THR A 5 -49.83 -20.54 50.30
CA THR A 5 -48.87 -20.86 51.40
C THR A 5 -47.64 -21.69 51.00
N PHE A 6 -46.44 -21.12 51.16
CA PHE A 6 -45.34 -21.81 51.83
C PHE A 6 -44.49 -20.84 52.66
N SER A 7 -44.31 -21.22 53.92
CA SER A 7 -43.60 -20.53 54.99
C SER A 7 -42.23 -21.16 55.22
N SER A 8 -41.35 -20.33 55.75
CA SER A 8 -40.04 -20.60 56.36
C SER A 8 -39.96 -21.83 57.27
N ALA A 9 -38.74 -22.39 57.42
CA ALA A 9 -38.18 -22.66 58.74
C ALA A 9 -36.66 -22.92 58.69
N PHE A 10 -35.94 -22.22 59.57
CA PHE A 10 -34.57 -22.45 60.01
C PHE A 10 -34.65 -22.98 61.45
N SER A 11 -33.92 -24.06 61.79
CA SER A 11 -33.28 -24.32 63.11
C SER A 11 -32.80 -25.79 63.22
N GLY A 12 -31.51 -26.01 63.52
CA GLY A 12 -30.88 -27.33 63.77
C GLY A 12 -31.14 -27.87 65.19
N PRO A 13 -30.18 -28.52 65.90
CA PRO A 13 -29.00 -29.32 65.51
C PRO A 13 -28.96 -30.71 66.22
N LEU A 14 -27.97 -31.58 65.93
CA LEU A 14 -27.16 -32.36 66.91
C LEU A 14 -26.23 -33.39 66.23
N THR A 15 -24.92 -33.15 66.39
CA THR A 15 -23.77 -34.06 66.59
C THR A 15 -23.88 -35.55 66.24
N HIS A 16 -22.95 -36.03 65.39
CA HIS A 16 -21.97 -37.07 65.78
C HIS A 16 -20.73 -37.03 64.87
N ALA A 17 -19.56 -37.13 65.50
CA ALA A 17 -18.25 -37.16 64.89
C ALA A 17 -17.97 -38.48 64.16
N LEU A 18 -17.26 -38.41 63.03
CA LEU A 18 -16.37 -39.47 62.55
C LEU A 18 -15.21 -38.84 61.79
N SER A 19 -14.04 -38.90 62.43
CA SER A 19 -12.73 -38.59 61.91
C SER A 19 -12.34 -39.51 60.75
N GLY A 20 -12.07 -38.94 59.58
CA GLY A 20 -11.41 -39.61 58.48
C GLY A 20 -10.33 -38.70 57.90
N ALA A 21 -9.13 -38.76 58.45
CA ALA A 21 -7.97 -38.07 57.90
C ALA A 21 -7.64 -38.69 56.52
N LEU A 22 -7.99 -38.00 55.44
CA LEU A 22 -7.45 -38.29 54.12
C LEU A 22 -5.95 -38.01 54.17
N SER A 23 -5.14 -39.05 54.04
CA SER A 23 -3.68 -38.91 53.99
C SER A 23 -3.29 -38.03 52.81
N ALA A 24 -2.24 -37.23 52.99
CA ALA A 24 -1.69 -36.34 51.95
C ALA A 24 -1.36 -37.05 50.62
N THR A 25 -1.22 -38.39 50.65
CA THR A 25 -1.00 -39.26 49.48
C THR A 25 -2.25 -39.53 48.64
N MET A 26 -3.46 -39.43 49.20
CA MET A 26 -4.72 -39.53 48.45
C MET A 26 -5.05 -38.22 47.73
N LEU A 27 -4.79 -37.07 48.36
CA LEU A 27 -5.00 -35.75 47.76
C LEU A 27 -4.03 -35.50 46.59
N SER A 28 -2.78 -35.98 46.69
CA SER A 28 -1.79 -35.85 45.61
C SER A 28 -2.11 -36.75 44.40
N ARG A 29 -2.71 -37.93 44.63
CA ARG A 29 -3.16 -38.82 43.55
C ARG A 29 -4.39 -38.29 42.83
N LEU A 30 -5.32 -37.64 43.54
CA LEU A 30 -6.47 -36.96 42.93
C LEU A 30 -6.06 -35.71 42.15
N LEU A 31 -5.11 -34.90 42.67
CA LEU A 31 -4.54 -33.78 41.91
C LEU A 31 -3.79 -34.27 40.66
N GLY A 32 -3.05 -35.37 40.75
CA GLY A 32 -2.33 -35.96 39.62
C GLY A 32 -3.26 -36.50 38.52
N ALA A 33 -4.40 -37.11 38.89
CA ALA A 33 -5.38 -37.61 37.94
C ALA A 33 -6.15 -36.47 37.23
N VAL A 34 -6.43 -35.36 37.92
CA VAL A 34 -7.01 -34.16 37.31
C VAL A 34 -6.00 -33.45 36.41
N LEU A 35 -4.71 -33.45 36.77
CA LEU A 35 -3.65 -32.91 35.91
C LEU A 35 -3.46 -33.73 34.62
N LEU A 36 -3.61 -35.06 34.67
CA LEU A 36 -3.48 -35.94 33.51
C LEU A 36 -4.66 -35.84 32.53
N LEU A 37 -5.86 -35.47 32.99
CA LEU A 37 -7.02 -35.22 32.13
C LEU A 37 -6.97 -33.85 31.43
N LEU A 38 -6.16 -32.91 31.93
CA LEU A 38 -5.94 -31.60 31.29
C LEU A 38 -4.92 -31.66 30.12
N PHE A 39 -4.23 -32.80 29.90
CA PHE A 39 -3.25 -32.95 28.83
C PHE A 39 -3.70 -33.82 27.64
N CYS A 40 -4.93 -34.35 27.62
CA CYS A 40 -5.46 -35.14 26.49
C CYS A 40 -6.37 -34.35 25.54
N GLY A 41 -6.39 -33.02 25.64
CA GLY A 41 -7.22 -32.13 24.82
C GLY A 41 -6.49 -31.43 23.68
N CYS A 42 -5.56 -32.08 22.99
CA CYS A 42 -4.99 -31.56 21.74
C CYS A 42 -5.65 -32.25 20.54
N SER A 43 -6.92 -31.91 20.25
CA SER A 43 -7.39 -32.05 18.88
C SER A 43 -6.69 -30.95 18.07
N SER A 44 -5.66 -31.32 17.30
CA SER A 44 -5.15 -30.44 16.26
C SER A 44 -6.32 -30.13 15.33
N THR A 45 -6.80 -28.88 15.36
CA THR A 45 -7.53 -28.35 14.21
C THR A 45 -6.62 -28.59 13.00
N PRO A 46 -7.07 -29.26 11.92
CA PRO A 46 -6.27 -29.35 10.73
C PRO A 46 -5.98 -27.92 10.31
N VAL A 47 -4.71 -27.52 10.42
CA VAL A 47 -4.23 -26.27 9.83
C VAL A 47 -4.67 -26.36 8.37
N PRO A 48 -5.46 -25.41 7.85
CA PRO A 48 -5.86 -25.45 6.45
C PRO A 48 -4.57 -25.63 5.65
N SER A 49 -4.48 -26.76 4.93
CA SER A 49 -3.34 -27.04 4.06
C SER A 49 -3.10 -25.78 3.25
N LYS A 50 -1.94 -25.11 3.48
CA LYS A 50 -1.59 -23.89 2.77
C LYS A 50 -1.63 -24.25 1.30
N MET A 51 -2.68 -23.80 0.61
CA MET A 51 -2.89 -24.10 -0.79
C MET A 51 -1.60 -23.74 -1.54
N ALA A 52 -1.02 -24.75 -2.20
CA ALA A 52 0.25 -24.54 -2.90
C ALA A 52 0.00 -23.57 -4.06
N LEU A 53 0.87 -22.57 -4.21
CA LEU A 53 0.78 -21.56 -5.28
C LEU A 53 0.56 -22.21 -6.66
N GLY A 54 1.20 -23.35 -6.92
CA GLY A 54 1.04 -24.11 -8.16
C GLY A 54 -0.40 -24.54 -8.49
N SER A 55 -1.24 -24.75 -7.47
CA SER A 55 -2.66 -25.11 -7.66
C SER A 55 -3.55 -23.95 -8.12
N LEU A 56 -3.04 -22.72 -8.09
CA LEU A 56 -3.72 -21.55 -8.61
C LEU A 56 -3.54 -21.39 -10.12
N PHE A 57 -2.52 -22.04 -10.71
CA PHE A 57 -2.22 -21.97 -12.13
C PHE A 57 -3.08 -22.94 -12.94
N GLN A 58 -3.47 -22.52 -14.14
CA GLN A 58 -4.27 -23.27 -15.11
C GLN A 58 -3.51 -23.43 -16.42
N ASP A 59 -2.32 -24.03 -16.36
CA ASP A 59 -1.38 -24.11 -17.49
C ASP A 59 -1.96 -24.77 -18.75
N ASN A 60 -2.98 -25.63 -18.61
CA ASN A 60 -3.66 -26.26 -19.74
C ASN A 60 -4.67 -25.33 -20.45
N GLN A 61 -5.01 -24.18 -19.88
CA GLN A 61 -5.97 -23.21 -20.43
C GLN A 61 -5.32 -22.03 -21.17
N PHE A 62 -3.98 -21.96 -21.14
CA PHE A 62 -3.19 -20.88 -21.71
C PHE A 62 -2.00 -21.42 -22.49
N LYS A 63 -1.65 -20.74 -23.59
CA LYS A 63 -0.48 -21.10 -24.39
C LYS A 63 0.77 -20.50 -23.77
N GLU A 64 1.88 -21.23 -23.91
CA GLU A 64 3.18 -20.72 -23.49
C GLU A 64 3.63 -19.56 -24.41
N VAL A 65 4.14 -18.50 -23.79
CA VAL A 65 4.64 -17.31 -24.50
C VAL A 65 6.15 -17.22 -24.28
N GLY A 66 6.92 -17.33 -25.36
CA GLY A 66 8.39 -17.40 -25.30
C GLY A 66 9.13 -16.07 -25.19
N ASN A 67 8.46 -14.92 -25.38
CA ASN A 67 9.11 -13.61 -25.50
C ASN A 67 8.90 -12.71 -24.26
N ILE A 68 8.81 -13.28 -23.06
CA ILE A 68 8.75 -12.50 -21.83
C ILE A 68 10.18 -12.21 -21.37
N PRO A 69 10.61 -10.94 -21.24
CA PRO A 69 11.96 -10.60 -20.80
C PRO A 69 12.27 -11.25 -19.45
N GLU A 70 13.49 -11.77 -19.27
CA GLU A 70 13.96 -12.27 -17.98
C GLU A 70 14.33 -11.11 -17.04
N PRO A 71 14.36 -11.34 -15.70
CA PRO A 71 14.62 -10.29 -14.71
C PRO A 71 15.89 -9.45 -14.96
N ALA A 72 16.94 -10.07 -15.51
CA ALA A 72 18.20 -9.39 -15.81
C ALA A 72 18.07 -8.44 -17.01
N GLU A 73 17.23 -8.79 -17.99
CA GLU A 73 17.00 -7.99 -19.20
C GLU A 73 16.21 -6.71 -18.88
N LEU A 74 15.35 -6.74 -17.85
CA LEU A 74 14.59 -5.57 -17.41
C LEU A 74 15.50 -4.39 -17.06
N PHE A 75 16.64 -4.65 -16.41
CA PHE A 75 17.60 -3.62 -15.97
C PHE A 75 18.81 -3.50 -16.92
N ALA A 76 18.82 -4.19 -18.06
CA ALA A 76 19.94 -4.14 -18.99
C ALA A 76 19.92 -2.82 -19.79
N LEU A 77 21.07 -2.17 -19.91
CA LEU A 77 21.28 -1.04 -20.80
C LEU A 77 22.18 -1.47 -21.97
N PRO A 78 21.88 -1.06 -23.21
CA PRO A 78 22.75 -1.36 -24.34
C PRO A 78 24.12 -0.66 -24.15
N PRO A 79 25.22 -1.22 -24.67
CA PRO A 79 26.57 -0.67 -24.47
C PRO A 79 26.70 0.80 -24.85
N GLU A 80 26.02 1.22 -25.92
CA GLU A 80 25.93 2.63 -26.35
C GLU A 80 25.29 3.55 -25.29
N ALA A 81 24.22 3.11 -24.62
CA ALA A 81 23.58 3.85 -23.55
C ALA A 81 24.51 4.01 -22.35
N VAL A 82 25.25 2.95 -22.01
CA VAL A 82 26.26 2.98 -20.93
C VAL A 82 27.38 3.97 -21.26
N GLN A 83 27.88 3.98 -22.50
CA GLN A 83 28.91 4.91 -22.94
C GLN A 83 28.42 6.36 -22.92
N LEU A 84 27.20 6.61 -23.41
CA LEU A 84 26.58 7.94 -23.39
C LEU A 84 26.39 8.45 -21.96
N LEU A 85 25.86 7.60 -21.07
CA LEU A 85 25.64 7.92 -19.66
C LEU A 85 26.97 8.28 -18.97
N ARG A 86 27.97 7.41 -19.06
CA ARG A 86 29.29 7.64 -18.44
C ARG A 86 29.97 8.86 -19.02
N GLY A 87 29.92 9.05 -20.33
CA GLY A 87 30.48 10.22 -20.99
C GLY A 87 29.80 11.52 -20.57
N ALA A 88 28.47 11.52 -20.40
CA ALA A 88 27.72 12.68 -19.90
C ALA A 88 28.11 13.03 -18.46
N TYR A 89 28.19 12.03 -17.58
CA TYR A 89 28.64 12.23 -16.20
C TYR A 89 30.08 12.73 -16.14
N SER A 90 31.02 12.11 -16.86
CA SER A 90 32.43 12.53 -16.87
C SER A 90 32.61 13.97 -17.34
N ARG A 91 31.85 14.42 -18.35
CA ARG A 91 31.88 15.82 -18.79
C ARG A 91 31.36 16.77 -17.70
N SER A 92 30.27 16.41 -17.02
CA SER A 92 29.70 17.22 -15.94
C SER A 92 30.67 17.33 -14.76
N ALA A 93 31.26 16.20 -14.34
CA ALA A 93 32.22 16.12 -13.25
C ALA A 93 33.51 16.93 -13.52
N LEU A 94 33.92 17.08 -14.79
CA LEU A 94 35.04 17.95 -15.17
C LEU A 94 34.70 19.44 -15.07
N MET A 95 33.45 19.83 -15.28
CA MET A 95 33.00 21.23 -15.28
C MET A 95 32.57 21.72 -13.89
N SER A 96 31.94 20.84 -13.11
CA SER A 96 31.47 21.11 -11.75
C SER A 96 32.41 20.38 -10.79
N ASN A 97 33.33 21.12 -10.18
CA ASN A 97 34.51 20.59 -9.48
C ASN A 97 34.21 19.68 -8.26
N GLN A 98 32.95 19.29 -7.98
CA GLN A 98 32.51 18.47 -6.84
C GLN A 98 31.16 17.73 -7.05
N GLU A 99 30.61 17.64 -8.27
CA GLU A 99 29.28 17.02 -8.45
C GLU A 99 29.32 15.51 -8.19
N LEU A 100 28.54 15.03 -7.21
CA LEU A 100 28.48 13.62 -6.84
C LEU A 100 27.55 12.85 -7.80
N ALA A 101 27.92 11.61 -8.17
CA ALA A 101 27.19 10.82 -9.16
C ALA A 101 25.68 10.69 -8.90
N HIS A 102 25.27 10.50 -7.64
CA HIS A 102 23.86 10.41 -7.25
C HIS A 102 23.08 11.72 -7.40
N GLU A 103 23.72 12.87 -7.17
CA GLU A 103 23.13 14.20 -7.39
C GLU A 103 22.98 14.45 -8.89
N TRP A 104 24.05 14.20 -9.65
CA TRP A 104 24.03 14.31 -11.10
C TRP A 104 22.94 13.43 -11.73
N LEU A 105 22.82 12.16 -11.29
CA LEU A 105 21.83 11.24 -11.84
C LEU A 105 20.40 11.69 -11.51
N ALA A 106 20.15 12.17 -10.29
CA ALA A 106 18.85 12.71 -9.91
C ALA A 106 18.46 13.90 -10.79
N ASP A 107 19.40 14.81 -11.06
CA ASP A 107 19.19 15.93 -11.96
C ASP A 107 19.01 15.48 -13.41
N TYR A 108 19.82 14.52 -13.87
CA TYR A 108 19.78 14.01 -15.24
C TYR A 108 18.44 13.34 -15.58
N ILE A 109 17.81 12.67 -14.60
CA ILE A 109 16.54 11.97 -14.83
C ILE A 109 15.30 12.89 -14.67
N HIS A 110 15.36 13.94 -13.83
CA HIS A 110 14.22 14.87 -13.65
C HIS A 110 14.27 16.10 -14.55
N ALA A 111 15.46 16.58 -14.92
CA ALA A 111 15.59 17.77 -15.73
C ALA A 111 15.36 17.46 -17.22
N ASP A 112 14.95 18.48 -17.98
CA ASP A 112 14.92 18.46 -19.46
C ASP A 112 16.26 18.04 -20.09
N LYS A 113 17.35 18.01 -19.31
CA LYS A 113 18.68 17.49 -19.67
C LYS A 113 18.65 16.03 -20.16
N GLY A 114 17.88 15.16 -19.53
CA GLY A 114 17.78 13.74 -19.92
C GLY A 114 16.70 13.46 -20.96
N GLY A 115 15.73 14.38 -21.09
CA GLY A 115 14.65 14.33 -22.06
C GLY A 115 13.60 13.24 -21.81
N PHE A 116 13.56 12.65 -20.61
CA PHE A 116 12.63 11.56 -20.29
C PHE A 116 11.22 12.08 -19.98
N ARG A 117 10.22 11.60 -20.73
CA ARG A 117 8.82 11.99 -20.55
C ARG A 117 8.01 10.91 -19.84
N TYR A 118 7.14 11.31 -18.93
CA TYR A 118 6.17 10.41 -18.34
C TYR A 118 5.08 10.03 -19.36
N GLN A 119 4.85 8.73 -19.54
CA GLN A 119 3.78 8.19 -20.38
C GLN A 119 3.14 6.97 -19.70
N ASP A 120 1.86 7.06 -19.36
CA ASP A 120 1.17 6.05 -18.52
C ASP A 120 0.71 4.79 -19.29
N ASN A 121 1.05 4.65 -20.57
CA ASN A 121 0.44 3.66 -21.46
C ASN A 121 1.18 2.32 -21.56
N TYR A 122 2.50 2.28 -21.30
CA TYR A 122 3.30 1.06 -21.45
C TYR A 122 4.45 0.98 -20.45
N THR A 123 4.60 -0.20 -19.84
CA THR A 123 5.70 -0.59 -18.97
C THR A 123 6.84 -1.19 -19.81
N ARG A 124 7.98 -0.48 -19.84
CA ARG A 124 9.15 -0.75 -20.67
C ARG A 124 10.35 -1.20 -19.85
N THR A 125 11.24 -1.97 -20.48
CA THR A 125 12.57 -2.28 -19.95
C THR A 125 13.45 -1.02 -19.88
N ALA A 126 14.59 -1.10 -19.18
CA ALA A 126 15.56 -0.01 -19.14
C ALA A 126 16.05 0.38 -20.56
N ALA A 127 16.35 -0.62 -21.41
CA ALA A 127 16.82 -0.38 -22.77
C ALA A 127 15.79 0.39 -23.62
N GLU A 128 14.54 -0.06 -23.61
CA GLU A 128 13.45 0.59 -24.35
C GLU A 128 13.18 2.01 -23.82
N THR A 129 13.12 2.18 -22.49
CA THR A 129 12.89 3.50 -21.87
C THR A 129 14.02 4.47 -22.21
N PHE A 130 15.26 3.99 -22.28
CA PHE A 130 16.41 4.80 -22.68
C PHE A 130 16.32 5.24 -24.14
N HIS A 131 15.92 4.32 -25.03
CA HIS A 131 15.80 4.58 -26.46
C HIS A 131 14.65 5.56 -26.75
N ASP A 132 13.45 5.27 -26.24
CA ASP A 132 12.23 6.04 -26.48
C ASP A 132 12.23 7.40 -25.76
N ARG A 133 13.08 7.54 -24.73
CA ARG A 133 13.07 8.68 -23.80
C ARG A 133 11.69 8.91 -23.18
N ALA A 134 10.97 7.82 -22.91
CA ALA A 134 9.65 7.88 -22.31
C ALA A 134 9.27 6.58 -21.60
N GLY A 135 8.42 6.68 -20.59
CA GLY A 135 7.84 5.52 -19.91
C GLY A 135 6.99 5.90 -18.71
N ASN A 136 6.24 4.93 -18.18
CA ASN A 136 5.49 5.13 -16.94
C ASN A 136 6.42 5.09 -15.71
N CYS A 137 5.84 5.24 -14.52
CA CYS A 137 6.61 5.27 -13.27
C CYS A 137 7.52 4.06 -13.11
N MET A 138 7.02 2.87 -13.45
CA MET A 138 7.75 1.61 -13.37
C MET A 138 8.97 1.59 -14.31
N SER A 139 8.77 2.03 -15.55
CA SER A 139 9.80 2.12 -16.58
C SER A 139 10.93 3.07 -16.19
N LEU A 140 10.56 4.25 -15.68
CA LEU A 140 11.53 5.27 -15.24
C LEU A 140 12.29 4.83 -13.98
N VAL A 141 11.65 4.12 -13.04
CA VAL A 141 12.32 3.53 -11.88
C VAL A 141 13.34 2.47 -12.29
N ILE A 142 12.98 1.56 -13.18
CA ILE A 142 13.89 0.54 -13.70
C ILE A 142 15.07 1.17 -14.43
N LEU A 143 14.80 2.14 -15.31
CA LEU A 143 15.84 2.87 -16.04
C LEU A 143 16.81 3.57 -15.07
N THR A 144 16.27 4.28 -14.08
CA THR A 144 17.09 5.01 -13.11
C THR A 144 17.97 4.06 -12.30
N ALA A 145 17.42 2.92 -11.87
CA ALA A 145 18.21 1.90 -11.18
C ALA A 145 19.30 1.29 -12.07
N ALA A 146 19.00 1.03 -13.34
CA ALA A 146 19.98 0.54 -14.31
C ALA A 146 21.12 1.55 -14.52
N MET A 147 20.80 2.84 -14.66
CA MET A 147 21.81 3.91 -14.75
C MET A 147 22.63 4.02 -13.47
N ALA A 148 21.98 3.98 -12.30
CA ALA A 148 22.64 4.03 -11.00
C ALA A 148 23.67 2.90 -10.85
N GLN A 149 23.32 1.69 -11.25
CA GLN A 149 24.23 0.55 -11.26
C GLN A 149 25.48 0.81 -12.13
N GLN A 150 25.33 1.44 -13.30
CA GLN A 150 26.46 1.75 -14.19
C GLN A 150 27.41 2.82 -13.63
N LEU A 151 26.94 3.61 -12.67
CA LEU A 151 27.67 4.69 -12.00
C LEU A 151 28.13 4.30 -10.57
N GLY A 152 27.85 3.08 -10.11
CA GLY A 152 28.20 2.62 -8.77
C GLY A 152 27.40 3.30 -7.66
N ILE A 153 26.18 3.76 -7.95
CA ILE A 153 25.28 4.40 -7.01
C ILE A 153 24.41 3.33 -6.33
N GLU A 154 24.35 3.33 -5.00
CA GLU A 154 23.45 2.47 -4.25
C GLU A 154 22.02 2.99 -4.32
N VAL A 155 21.08 2.08 -4.59
CA VAL A 155 19.65 2.37 -4.77
C VAL A 155 18.84 1.68 -3.68
N GLU A 156 17.88 2.40 -3.11
CA GLU A 156 16.80 1.82 -2.30
C GLU A 156 15.47 2.05 -2.98
N PHE A 157 14.79 0.95 -3.30
CA PHE A 157 13.43 0.98 -3.83
C PHE A 157 12.42 1.10 -2.71
N ARG A 158 11.36 1.88 -2.96
CA ARG A 158 10.29 2.08 -2.00
C ARG A 158 8.94 2.03 -2.66
N ASP A 159 8.06 1.25 -2.07
CA ASP A 159 6.64 1.18 -2.40
C ASP A 159 5.90 2.27 -1.62
N VAL A 160 5.07 3.06 -2.32
CA VAL A 160 4.22 4.09 -1.74
C VAL A 160 2.79 3.57 -1.75
N GLU A 161 2.34 3.17 -0.57
CA GLU A 161 1.02 2.60 -0.35
C GLU A 161 -0.03 3.71 -0.38
N VAL A 162 -0.76 3.79 -1.51
CA VAL A 162 -1.87 4.72 -1.69
C VAL A 162 -3.14 4.05 -1.19
N PRO A 163 -3.78 4.54 -0.12
CA PRO A 163 -5.07 4.02 0.32
C PRO A 163 -6.11 4.19 -0.78
N PRO A 164 -7.12 3.31 -0.85
CA PRO A 164 -8.21 3.45 -1.78
C PRO A 164 -8.96 4.78 -1.59
N VAL A 165 -9.62 5.23 -2.66
CA VAL A 165 -10.40 6.46 -2.70
C VAL A 165 -11.87 6.10 -2.93
N TRP A 166 -12.77 6.87 -2.33
CA TRP A 166 -14.21 6.72 -2.52
C TRP A 166 -14.78 8.00 -3.11
N ASP A 167 -15.73 7.88 -4.04
CA ASP A 167 -16.50 9.04 -4.52
C ASP A 167 -17.66 9.40 -3.57
N ARG A 168 -18.42 10.45 -3.94
CA ARG A 168 -19.56 10.96 -3.15
C ARG A 168 -20.71 9.96 -3.05
N GLN A 169 -20.85 9.07 -4.03
CA GLN A 169 -21.86 8.01 -4.06
C GLN A 169 -21.41 6.78 -3.26
N GLY A 170 -20.19 6.80 -2.71
CA GLY A 170 -19.60 5.66 -2.02
C GLY A 170 -19.06 4.61 -2.98
N ALA A 171 -19.00 4.90 -4.28
CA ALA A 171 -18.33 4.03 -5.23
C ALA A 171 -16.82 4.06 -4.97
N PHE A 172 -16.25 2.88 -5.03
CA PHE A 172 -14.86 2.62 -4.67
C PHE A 172 -13.97 2.71 -5.90
N TYR A 173 -12.96 3.56 -5.85
CA TYR A 173 -11.94 3.68 -6.90
C TYR A 173 -10.58 3.32 -6.33
N LEU A 174 -9.96 2.35 -6.98
CA LEU A 174 -8.60 1.94 -6.67
C LEU A 174 -7.62 2.87 -7.36
N VAL A 175 -6.90 3.64 -6.55
CA VAL A 175 -5.70 4.30 -7.03
C VAL A 175 -4.56 3.32 -6.79
N ASN A 176 -3.94 2.85 -7.87
CA ASN A 176 -2.74 2.03 -7.74
C ASN A 176 -1.67 2.83 -7.00
N GLY A 177 -0.99 2.17 -6.05
CA GLY A 177 0.22 2.70 -5.44
C GLY A 177 1.28 3.04 -6.50
N HIS A 178 2.34 3.72 -6.09
CA HIS A 178 3.47 3.98 -6.98
C HIS A 178 4.79 3.64 -6.33
N ILE A 179 5.79 3.45 -7.17
CA ILE A 179 7.15 3.14 -6.74
C ILE A 179 8.04 4.37 -6.93
N ASN A 180 8.89 4.63 -5.95
CA ASN A 180 9.97 5.61 -6.06
C ASN A 180 11.28 5.02 -5.53
N LEU A 181 12.37 5.76 -5.64
CA LEU A 181 13.69 5.27 -5.23
C LEU A 181 14.51 6.36 -4.54
N LYS A 182 15.40 5.94 -3.65
CA LYS A 182 16.46 6.78 -3.08
C LYS A 182 17.79 6.44 -3.73
N LEU A 183 18.53 7.47 -4.13
CA LEU A 183 19.92 7.38 -4.58
C LEU A 183 20.83 7.78 -3.43
N TYR A 184 21.72 6.89 -3.01
CA TYR A 184 22.70 7.17 -1.95
C TYR A 184 24.02 7.67 -2.53
N PRO A 185 24.75 8.51 -1.77
CA PRO A 185 26.09 8.92 -2.16
C PRO A 185 27.01 7.69 -2.34
N PRO A 186 27.96 7.74 -3.29
CA PRO A 186 28.97 6.69 -3.42
C PRO A 186 29.70 6.47 -2.10
N LYS A 187 29.81 5.22 -1.64
CA LYS A 187 30.57 4.90 -0.43
C LYS A 187 32.05 5.17 -0.66
N ASN A 188 32.62 6.11 0.08
CA ASN A 188 34.05 6.39 0.05
C ASN A 188 34.64 6.06 1.43
N ASN A 189 35.54 5.07 1.51
CA ASN A 189 36.06 4.53 2.78
C ASN A 189 36.82 5.56 3.66
N HIS A 190 37.05 6.78 3.16
CA HIS A 190 37.78 7.84 3.83
C HIS A 190 36.97 9.12 4.05
N VAL A 191 35.67 9.15 3.72
CA VAL A 191 34.81 10.33 3.89
C VAL A 191 33.56 9.94 4.67
N PHE A 192 33.50 10.36 5.94
CA PHE A 192 32.28 10.27 6.74
C PHE A 192 31.38 11.47 6.40
N HIS A 193 30.29 11.23 5.67
CA HIS A 193 29.27 12.25 5.48
C HIS A 193 28.45 12.40 6.77
N VAL A 194 28.59 13.53 7.45
CA VAL A 194 27.85 13.84 8.70
C VAL A 194 26.32 13.87 8.48
N THR A 195 25.88 14.00 7.24
CA THR A 195 24.50 13.77 6.81
C THR A 195 24.51 12.92 5.53
N GLU A 196 23.98 11.70 5.56
CA GLU A 196 23.72 10.93 4.33
C GLU A 196 22.65 11.66 3.51
N ARG A 197 23.06 12.49 2.56
CA ARG A 197 22.15 13.25 1.70
C ARG A 197 21.65 12.35 0.57
N SER A 198 20.89 11.30 0.91
CA SER A 198 20.19 10.51 -0.12
C SER A 198 19.21 11.39 -0.88
N ILE A 199 19.10 11.22 -2.19
CA ILE A 199 18.11 11.93 -3.01
C ILE A 199 16.95 11.02 -3.33
N LEU A 200 15.74 11.48 -3.00
CA LEU A 200 14.51 10.85 -3.44
C LEU A 200 14.22 11.22 -4.89
N VAL A 201 14.12 10.22 -5.74
CA VAL A 201 13.61 10.31 -7.10
C VAL A 201 12.18 9.78 -7.14
N ASP A 202 11.21 10.68 -7.34
CA ASP A 202 9.78 10.35 -7.44
C ASP A 202 9.19 10.95 -8.72
N PHE A 203 8.71 10.11 -9.62
CA PHE A 203 8.15 10.51 -10.91
C PHE A 203 6.67 10.91 -10.83
N LEU A 204 6.02 10.74 -9.68
CA LEU A 204 4.63 11.12 -9.42
C LEU A 204 4.48 11.96 -8.14
N PRO A 205 5.23 13.07 -7.99
CA PRO A 205 5.28 13.83 -6.73
C PRO A 205 3.95 14.50 -6.39
N GLU A 206 3.10 14.81 -7.38
CA GLU A 206 1.79 15.43 -7.18
C GLU A 206 0.83 14.52 -6.39
N ARG A 207 1.04 13.19 -6.44
CA ARG A 207 0.27 12.25 -5.63
C ARG A 207 0.74 12.23 -4.17
N ALA A 208 1.97 12.65 -3.89
CA ALA A 208 2.59 12.66 -2.55
C ALA A 208 2.10 13.80 -1.63
N VAL A 209 1.03 14.52 -2.00
CA VAL A 209 0.39 15.53 -1.14
C VAL A 209 -0.09 14.94 0.18
N ARG A 210 -0.37 13.62 0.22
CA ARG A 210 -0.69 12.90 1.44
C ARG A 210 0.55 12.19 1.97
N SER A 211 0.72 12.22 3.29
CA SER A 211 1.71 11.43 4.01
C SER A 211 1.37 9.92 3.97
N TYR A 212 1.60 9.29 2.81
CA TYR A 212 1.40 7.86 2.57
C TYR A 212 2.42 7.01 3.32
N LYS A 213 2.03 5.76 3.58
CA LYS A 213 2.95 4.76 4.14
C LYS A 213 3.94 4.36 3.05
N VAL A 214 5.22 4.39 3.38
CA VAL A 214 6.31 4.06 2.45
C VAL A 214 7.06 2.86 3.01
N ASN A 215 7.17 1.80 2.20
CA ASN A 215 7.82 0.56 2.59
C ASN A 215 9.07 0.35 1.72
N LYS A 216 10.21 0.01 2.33
CA LYS A 216 11.40 -0.42 1.58
C LYS A 216 11.13 -1.78 0.95
N ILE A 217 11.45 -1.93 -0.33
CA ILE A 217 11.22 -3.17 -1.09
C ILE A 217 12.51 -3.67 -1.76
N SER A 218 12.53 -4.97 -2.06
CA SER A 218 13.67 -5.61 -2.74
C SER A 218 13.57 -5.43 -4.25
N GLN A 219 14.69 -5.58 -4.97
CA GLN A 219 14.68 -5.60 -6.44
C GLN A 219 13.79 -6.73 -7.00
N GLY A 220 13.69 -7.88 -6.31
CA GLY A 220 12.77 -8.96 -6.71
C GLY A 220 11.30 -8.53 -6.67
N THR A 221 10.93 -7.71 -5.67
CA THR A 221 9.60 -7.09 -5.60
C THR A 221 9.38 -6.12 -6.76
N VAL A 222 10.39 -5.32 -7.12
CA VAL A 222 10.33 -4.40 -8.27
C VAL A 222 10.11 -5.18 -9.58
N VAL A 223 10.76 -6.33 -9.74
CA VAL A 223 10.54 -7.20 -10.90
C VAL A 223 9.12 -7.78 -10.91
N ALA A 224 8.60 -8.22 -9.77
CA ALA A 224 7.20 -8.65 -9.67
C ALA A 224 6.22 -7.52 -10.02
N MET A 225 6.47 -6.29 -9.56
CA MET A 225 5.67 -5.11 -9.92
C MET A 225 5.70 -4.85 -11.43
N TYR A 226 6.88 -4.94 -12.07
CA TYR A 226 7.01 -4.81 -13.52
C TYR A 226 6.13 -5.81 -14.27
N TYR A 227 6.26 -7.10 -13.96
CA TYR A 227 5.47 -8.12 -14.65
C TYR A 227 3.97 -7.97 -14.39
N ASN A 228 3.55 -7.57 -13.19
CA ASN A 228 2.15 -7.30 -12.90
C ASN A 228 1.61 -6.10 -13.71
N ASN A 229 2.39 -5.02 -13.86
CA ASN A 229 1.98 -3.87 -14.68
C ASN A 229 1.86 -4.26 -16.16
N ALA A 230 2.87 -4.94 -16.70
CA ALA A 230 2.83 -5.46 -18.07
C ALA A 230 1.66 -6.45 -18.27
N ALA A 231 1.32 -7.26 -17.25
CA ALA A 231 0.18 -8.14 -17.31
C ALA A 231 -1.15 -7.38 -17.34
N ALA A 232 -1.28 -6.29 -16.58
CA ALA A 232 -2.47 -5.43 -16.63
C ALA A 232 -2.65 -4.80 -18.02
N GLU A 233 -1.57 -4.38 -18.67
CA GLU A 233 -1.58 -3.93 -20.06
C GLU A 233 -2.00 -5.04 -21.02
N ALA A 234 -1.47 -6.26 -20.84
CA ALA A 234 -1.86 -7.40 -21.65
C ALA A 234 -3.35 -7.78 -21.45
N LEU A 235 -3.90 -7.64 -20.24
CA LEU A 235 -5.32 -7.84 -19.95
C LEU A 235 -6.20 -6.82 -20.68
N ILE A 236 -5.82 -5.53 -20.65
CA ILE A 236 -6.55 -4.46 -21.36
C ILE A 236 -6.59 -4.74 -22.86
N ASN A 237 -5.50 -5.27 -23.41
CA ASN A 237 -5.38 -5.64 -24.83
C ASN A 237 -5.92 -7.05 -25.15
N GLU A 238 -6.57 -7.71 -24.21
CA GLU A 238 -7.13 -9.07 -24.36
C GLU A 238 -6.08 -10.14 -24.76
N ASN A 239 -4.80 -9.87 -24.51
CA ASN A 239 -3.69 -10.79 -24.74
C ASN A 239 -3.56 -11.77 -23.56
N TRP A 240 -4.54 -12.67 -23.43
CA TRP A 240 -4.71 -13.54 -22.27
C TRP A 240 -3.51 -14.46 -21.97
N ASP A 241 -2.91 -15.04 -23.01
CA ASP A 241 -1.74 -15.93 -22.87
C ASP A 241 -0.52 -15.17 -22.34
N LEU A 242 -0.29 -13.95 -22.83
CA LEU A 242 0.79 -13.09 -22.36
C LEU A 242 0.54 -12.62 -20.93
N ALA A 243 -0.68 -12.16 -20.62
CA ALA A 243 -1.07 -11.77 -19.26
C ALA A 243 -0.80 -12.92 -18.28
N TYR A 244 -1.22 -14.15 -18.64
CA TYR A 244 -0.98 -15.33 -17.83
C TYR A 244 0.51 -15.61 -17.59
N GLY A 245 1.33 -15.59 -18.65
CA GLY A 245 2.77 -15.80 -18.56
C GLY A 245 3.47 -14.76 -17.69
N LEU A 246 3.10 -13.48 -17.83
CA LEU A 246 3.62 -12.38 -17.02
C LEU A 246 3.24 -12.53 -15.55
N LEU A 247 1.99 -12.88 -15.25
CA LEU A 247 1.54 -13.11 -13.87
C LEU A 247 2.24 -14.30 -13.23
N LYS A 248 2.49 -15.37 -13.99
CA LYS A 248 3.33 -16.49 -13.54
C LYS A 248 4.74 -16.02 -13.21
N LYS A 249 5.39 -15.26 -14.08
CA LYS A 249 6.72 -14.69 -13.83
C LYS A 249 6.72 -13.79 -12.58
N SER A 250 5.71 -12.95 -12.41
CA SER A 250 5.54 -12.12 -11.21
C SER A 250 5.49 -12.97 -9.93
N LEU A 251 4.67 -14.02 -9.93
CA LEU A 251 4.47 -14.89 -8.76
C LEU A 251 5.64 -15.87 -8.53
N GLN A 252 6.43 -16.17 -9.56
CA GLN A 252 7.70 -16.89 -9.41
C GLN A 252 8.76 -16.03 -8.73
N GLN A 253 8.79 -14.72 -9.01
CA GLN A 253 9.70 -13.77 -8.36
C GLN A 253 9.28 -13.49 -6.92
N GLN A 254 7.97 -13.38 -6.68
CA GLN A 254 7.41 -13.18 -5.35
C GLN A 254 6.10 -13.97 -5.19
N SER A 255 6.19 -15.13 -4.54
CA SER A 255 5.11 -16.12 -4.42
C SER A 255 3.85 -15.65 -3.71
N LEU A 256 3.96 -14.60 -2.89
CA LEU A 256 2.86 -14.01 -2.13
C LEU A 256 2.54 -12.58 -2.57
N PHE A 257 2.83 -12.22 -3.83
CA PHE A 257 2.57 -10.88 -4.34
C PHE A 257 1.08 -10.66 -4.63
N ILE A 258 0.37 -10.08 -3.66
CA ILE A 258 -1.08 -9.86 -3.71
C ILE A 258 -1.56 -9.13 -4.97
N PRO A 259 -0.88 -8.08 -5.48
CA PRO A 259 -1.29 -7.44 -6.73
C PRO A 259 -1.34 -8.41 -7.91
N ALA A 260 -0.36 -9.31 -8.06
CA ALA A 260 -0.38 -10.31 -9.13
C ALA A 260 -1.43 -11.40 -8.91
N LEU A 261 -1.72 -11.81 -7.67
CA LEU A 261 -2.85 -12.71 -7.38
C LEU A 261 -4.18 -12.05 -7.78
N ASN A 262 -4.35 -10.77 -7.48
CA ASN A 262 -5.54 -10.02 -7.91
C ASN A 262 -5.68 -9.95 -9.42
N SER A 263 -4.60 -9.62 -10.13
CA SER A 263 -4.59 -9.59 -11.60
C SER A 263 -4.82 -10.99 -12.20
N LEU A 264 -4.35 -12.06 -11.57
CA LEU A 264 -4.64 -13.44 -11.98
C LEU A 264 -6.11 -13.81 -11.82
N ALA A 265 -6.73 -13.39 -10.73
CA ALA A 265 -8.17 -13.58 -10.55
C ALA A 265 -8.99 -12.76 -11.56
N VAL A 266 -8.56 -11.53 -11.88
CA VAL A 266 -9.16 -10.71 -12.94
C VAL A 266 -9.04 -11.39 -14.30
N LEU A 267 -7.87 -11.95 -14.63
CA LEU A 267 -7.66 -12.74 -15.85
C LEU A 267 -8.65 -13.92 -15.93
N TYR A 268 -8.80 -14.67 -14.84
CA TYR A 268 -9.73 -15.79 -14.78
C TYR A 268 -11.19 -15.34 -14.93
N ARG A 269 -11.60 -14.21 -14.35
CA ARG A 269 -12.93 -13.64 -14.60
C ARG A 269 -13.14 -13.24 -16.05
N ALA A 270 -12.16 -12.60 -16.67
CA ALA A 270 -12.22 -12.22 -18.09
C ALA A 270 -12.30 -13.43 -19.04
N ARG A 271 -11.97 -14.63 -18.55
CA ARG A 271 -12.02 -15.90 -19.28
C ARG A 271 -13.15 -16.82 -18.81
N ASP A 272 -14.15 -16.29 -18.11
CA ASP A 272 -15.30 -17.03 -17.57
C ASP A 272 -14.93 -18.19 -16.62
N MET A 273 -13.72 -18.17 -16.05
CA MET A 273 -13.22 -19.15 -15.09
C MET A 273 -13.54 -18.73 -13.66
N GLU A 274 -14.82 -18.45 -13.39
CA GLU A 274 -15.27 -17.79 -12.15
C GLU A 274 -14.85 -18.54 -10.87
N GLN A 275 -14.96 -19.87 -10.87
CA GLN A 275 -14.56 -20.69 -9.71
C GLN A 275 -13.06 -20.55 -9.39
N MET A 276 -12.22 -20.41 -10.43
CA MET A 276 -10.79 -20.22 -10.27
C MET A 276 -10.48 -18.80 -9.81
N ALA A 277 -11.18 -17.81 -10.35
CA ALA A 277 -11.06 -16.43 -9.89
C ALA A 277 -11.39 -16.29 -8.39
N GLU A 278 -12.53 -16.85 -7.96
CA GLU A 278 -12.93 -16.84 -6.56
C GLU A 278 -11.88 -17.49 -5.66
N ARG A 279 -11.37 -18.67 -6.08
CA ARG A 279 -10.31 -19.37 -5.34
C ARG A 279 -9.07 -18.50 -5.16
N VAL A 280 -8.65 -17.79 -6.20
CA VAL A 280 -7.48 -16.90 -6.15
C VAL A 280 -7.76 -15.67 -5.26
N TYR A 281 -8.92 -15.02 -5.38
CA TYR A 281 -9.29 -13.91 -4.49
C TYR A 281 -9.31 -14.34 -3.02
N ARG A 282 -9.96 -15.46 -2.72
CA ARG A 282 -10.01 -15.99 -1.34
C ARG A 282 -8.63 -16.36 -0.83
N TYR A 283 -7.76 -16.91 -1.68
CA TYR A 283 -6.36 -17.15 -1.31
C TYR A 283 -5.62 -15.86 -0.96
N ALA A 284 -5.73 -14.82 -1.80
CA ALA A 284 -5.15 -13.52 -1.51
C ALA A 284 -5.68 -12.95 -0.18
N LEU A 285 -6.96 -13.13 0.14
CA LEU A 285 -7.54 -12.72 1.43
C LEU A 285 -7.08 -13.58 2.62
N THR A 286 -6.58 -14.81 2.41
CA THR A 286 -5.93 -15.56 3.50
C THR A 286 -4.56 -14.98 3.87
N LEU A 287 -3.91 -14.30 2.92
CA LEU A 287 -2.61 -13.64 3.12
C LEU A 287 -2.79 -12.24 3.70
N GLU A 288 -3.73 -11.47 3.15
CA GLU A 288 -4.09 -10.12 3.61
C GLU A 288 -5.61 -9.99 3.71
N PRO A 289 -6.22 -10.30 4.88
CA PRO A 289 -7.67 -10.29 5.06
C PRO A 289 -8.34 -8.94 4.80
N GLU A 290 -7.60 -7.84 4.99
CA GLU A 290 -8.06 -6.47 4.79
C GLU A 290 -7.50 -5.86 3.49
N ASN A 291 -7.13 -6.67 2.49
CA ASN A 291 -6.73 -6.13 1.20
C ASN A 291 -7.95 -5.57 0.46
N MET A 292 -8.08 -4.25 0.45
CA MET A 292 -9.27 -3.55 -0.06
C MET A 292 -9.49 -3.79 -1.57
N THR A 293 -8.41 -3.92 -2.35
CA THR A 293 -8.49 -4.26 -3.78
C THR A 293 -9.10 -5.64 -3.99
N THR A 294 -8.60 -6.64 -3.25
CA THR A 294 -9.08 -8.01 -3.32
C THR A 294 -10.54 -8.11 -2.87
N LEU A 295 -10.88 -7.48 -1.73
CA LEU A 295 -12.24 -7.44 -1.20
C LEU A 295 -13.22 -6.80 -2.19
N TYR A 296 -12.85 -5.67 -2.78
CA TYR A 296 -13.69 -5.00 -3.78
C TYR A 296 -13.93 -5.88 -5.00
N ASN A 297 -12.88 -6.46 -5.56
CA ASN A 297 -13.02 -7.33 -6.74
C ASN A 297 -13.85 -8.58 -6.45
N LEU A 298 -13.72 -9.16 -5.25
CA LEU A 298 -14.56 -10.26 -4.79
C LEU A 298 -16.02 -9.81 -4.65
N ALA A 299 -16.28 -8.64 -4.06
CA ALA A 299 -17.63 -8.10 -3.93
C ALA A 299 -18.28 -7.87 -5.31
N VAL A 300 -17.56 -7.31 -6.28
CA VAL A 300 -18.07 -7.14 -7.66
C VAL A 300 -18.48 -8.50 -8.25
N MET A 301 -17.65 -9.52 -8.08
CA MET A 301 -17.96 -10.87 -8.57
C MET A 301 -19.17 -11.50 -7.86
N LEU A 302 -19.23 -11.43 -6.52
CA LEU A 302 -20.35 -11.96 -5.74
C LEU A 302 -21.67 -11.28 -6.10
N SER A 303 -21.65 -9.95 -6.32
CA SER A 303 -22.81 -9.20 -6.75
C SER A 303 -23.27 -9.62 -8.14
N SER A 304 -22.36 -9.85 -9.09
CA SER A 304 -22.72 -10.32 -10.44
C SER A 304 -23.32 -11.74 -10.45
N GLN A 305 -23.07 -12.52 -9.40
CA GLN A 305 -23.60 -13.87 -9.21
C GLN A 305 -24.85 -13.91 -8.32
N ASP A 306 -25.39 -12.76 -7.91
CA ASP A 306 -26.54 -12.64 -6.98
C ASP A 306 -26.32 -13.32 -5.61
N ARG A 307 -25.06 -13.46 -5.18
CA ARG A 307 -24.68 -14.04 -3.87
C ARG A 307 -24.66 -12.97 -2.79
N LEU A 308 -25.84 -12.41 -2.51
CA LEU A 308 -26.01 -11.19 -1.70
C LEU A 308 -25.58 -11.34 -0.24
N ASP A 309 -25.73 -12.53 0.37
CA ASP A 309 -25.32 -12.76 1.75
C ASP A 309 -23.80 -12.66 1.93
N GLU A 310 -23.04 -13.31 1.05
CA GLU A 310 -21.57 -13.24 1.08
C GLU A 310 -21.07 -11.86 0.65
N TRP A 311 -21.74 -11.25 -0.32
CA TRP A 311 -21.47 -9.88 -0.72
C TRP A 311 -21.60 -8.93 0.48
N ALA A 312 -22.65 -9.06 1.29
CA ALA A 312 -22.90 -8.19 2.43
C ALA A 312 -21.78 -8.26 3.47
N GLU A 313 -21.24 -9.47 3.72
CA GLU A 313 -20.10 -9.64 4.65
C GLU A 313 -18.83 -8.96 4.13
N VAL A 314 -18.51 -9.12 2.84
CA VAL A 314 -17.35 -8.45 2.22
C VAL A 314 -17.55 -6.94 2.19
N HIS A 315 -18.75 -6.48 1.81
CA HIS A 315 -19.08 -5.07 1.70
C HIS A 315 -19.01 -4.35 3.06
N LYS A 316 -19.41 -5.03 4.14
CA LYS A 316 -19.28 -4.51 5.50
C LYS A 316 -17.83 -4.16 5.84
N VAL A 317 -16.86 -4.99 5.44
CA VAL A 317 -15.42 -4.70 5.69
C VAL A 317 -14.98 -3.47 4.90
N LEU A 318 -15.35 -3.38 3.63
CA LEU A 318 -15.06 -2.22 2.78
C LEU A 318 -15.64 -0.92 3.34
N GLU A 319 -16.88 -0.97 3.83
CA GLU A 319 -17.57 0.17 4.43
C GLU A 319 -16.94 0.59 5.75
N LEU A 320 -16.57 -0.38 6.60
CA LEU A 320 -15.84 -0.09 7.84
C LEU A 320 -14.48 0.58 7.57
N ALA A 321 -13.78 0.18 6.50
CA ALA A 321 -12.54 0.81 6.09
C ALA A 321 -12.76 2.27 5.64
N ARG A 322 -13.82 2.52 4.86
CA ARG A 322 -14.21 3.86 4.41
C ARG A 322 -14.46 4.81 5.57
N ILE A 323 -15.34 4.43 6.52
CA ILE A 323 -15.73 5.31 7.63
C ILE A 323 -14.59 5.59 8.62
N ARG A 324 -13.58 4.71 8.66
CA ARG A 324 -12.36 4.86 9.47
C ARG A 324 -11.30 5.71 8.77
N ASN A 325 -11.33 5.82 7.45
CA ASN A 325 -10.34 6.56 6.69
C ASN A 325 -10.53 8.08 6.88
N PRO A 326 -9.59 8.81 7.53
CA PRO A 326 -9.69 10.27 7.66
C PRO A 326 -9.68 10.97 6.30
N TYR A 327 -9.00 10.40 5.30
CA TYR A 327 -8.89 11.01 3.98
C TYR A 327 -10.17 10.93 3.17
N TYR A 328 -11.07 9.99 3.47
CA TYR A 328 -12.42 10.01 2.89
C TYR A 328 -13.13 11.32 3.24
N TYR A 329 -13.11 11.72 4.51
CA TYR A 329 -13.69 12.99 4.95
C TYR A 329 -12.95 14.21 4.38
N TYR A 330 -11.62 14.13 4.28
CA TYR A 330 -10.84 15.19 3.63
C TYR A 330 -11.23 15.38 2.16
N ASP A 331 -11.40 14.30 1.40
CA ASP A 331 -11.75 14.39 -0.02
C ASP A 331 -13.15 14.98 -0.22
N MET A 332 -14.10 14.58 0.62
CA MET A 332 -15.44 15.20 0.67
C MET A 332 -15.35 16.70 0.99
N ALA A 333 -14.45 17.10 1.90
CA ALA A 333 -14.23 18.51 2.22
C ALA A 333 -13.61 19.29 1.07
N GLN A 334 -12.62 18.70 0.38
CA GLN A 334 -11.94 19.31 -0.77
C GLN A 334 -12.93 19.54 -1.91
N GLN A 335 -13.78 18.56 -2.20
CA GLN A 335 -14.81 18.70 -3.22
C GLN A 335 -15.83 19.78 -2.84
N ALA A 336 -16.37 19.75 -1.62
CA ALA A 336 -17.29 20.78 -1.14
C ALA A 336 -16.67 22.18 -1.18
N TYR A 337 -15.37 22.31 -0.91
CA TYR A 337 -14.64 23.57 -1.06
C TYR A 337 -14.59 24.04 -2.52
N MET A 338 -14.30 23.15 -3.47
CA MET A 338 -14.28 23.47 -4.90
C MET A 338 -15.67 23.83 -5.42
N ASP A 339 -16.71 23.20 -4.87
CA ASP A 339 -18.12 23.51 -5.16
C ASP A 339 -18.59 24.80 -4.47
N HIS A 340 -17.70 25.53 -3.78
CA HIS A 340 -17.99 26.72 -2.98
C HIS A 340 -18.98 26.49 -1.81
N GLN A 341 -19.22 25.23 -1.43
CA GLN A 341 -20.06 24.81 -0.31
C GLN A 341 -19.27 24.87 1.01
N TYR A 342 -18.87 26.07 1.42
CA TYR A 342 -17.89 26.24 2.50
C TYR A 342 -18.34 25.71 3.87
N ASP A 343 -19.62 25.79 4.23
CA ASP A 343 -20.11 25.24 5.51
C ASP A 343 -20.08 23.72 5.55
N GLU A 344 -20.38 23.08 4.42
CA GLU A 344 -20.24 21.64 4.27
C GLU A 344 -18.75 21.23 4.32
N ALA A 345 -17.88 21.95 3.61
CA ALA A 345 -16.43 21.72 3.65
C ALA A 345 -15.88 21.80 5.08
N LEU A 346 -16.26 22.83 5.86
CA LEU A 346 -15.87 22.94 7.27
C LEU A 346 -16.33 21.72 8.09
N SER A 347 -17.53 21.22 7.84
CA SER A 347 -18.08 20.06 8.56
C SER A 347 -17.31 18.78 8.23
N TRP A 348 -16.97 18.57 6.96
CA TRP A 348 -16.16 17.44 6.52
C TRP A 348 -14.71 17.50 7.03
N TYR A 349 -14.05 18.67 6.99
CA TYR A 349 -12.71 18.81 7.56
C TYR A 349 -12.68 18.54 9.07
N ARG A 350 -13.71 18.96 9.82
CA ARG A 350 -13.81 18.64 11.26
C ARG A 350 -13.90 17.14 11.48
N ARG A 351 -14.68 16.42 10.68
CA ARG A 351 -14.74 14.94 10.73
C ARG A 351 -13.39 14.30 10.39
N ALA A 352 -12.64 14.85 9.42
CA ALA A 352 -11.29 14.38 9.11
C ALA A 352 -10.35 14.55 10.32
N ILE A 353 -10.42 15.70 11.00
CA ILE A 353 -9.63 16.01 12.21
C ILE A 353 -10.04 15.13 13.39
N GLU A 354 -11.32 14.85 13.59
CA GLU A 354 -11.80 13.90 14.60
C GLU A 354 -11.19 12.50 14.43
N LYS A 355 -10.83 12.12 13.20
CA LYS A 355 -10.18 10.84 12.90
C LYS A 355 -8.65 10.90 12.96
N ALA A 356 -8.05 12.01 12.55
CA ALA A 356 -6.60 12.19 12.59
C ALA A 356 -6.23 13.68 12.74
N ASP A 357 -6.15 14.14 13.99
CA ASP A 357 -5.88 15.52 14.38
C ASP A 357 -4.41 15.94 14.22
N TYR A 358 -3.54 15.02 13.83
CA TYR A 358 -2.10 15.24 13.60
C TYR A 358 -1.75 15.53 12.14
N ARG A 359 -2.75 15.52 11.22
CA ARG A 359 -2.54 15.76 9.78
C ARG A 359 -2.66 17.25 9.46
N HIS A 360 -1.56 17.87 9.03
CA HIS A 360 -1.51 19.31 8.76
C HIS A 360 -2.42 19.74 7.59
N GLU A 361 -2.61 18.87 6.61
CA GLU A 361 -3.39 19.11 5.40
C GLU A 361 -4.86 19.43 5.72
N PHE A 362 -5.39 18.85 6.80
CA PHE A 362 -6.78 19.06 7.22
C PHE A 362 -6.98 20.46 7.81
N TYR A 363 -6.03 20.92 8.64
CA TYR A 363 -6.03 22.29 9.16
C TYR A 363 -5.74 23.31 8.06
N PHE A 364 -4.89 22.97 7.08
CA PHE A 364 -4.69 23.82 5.92
C PHE A 364 -5.98 23.97 5.10
N GLY A 365 -6.74 22.88 4.93
CA GLY A 365 -8.08 22.91 4.34
C GLY A 365 -9.06 23.80 5.10
N LEU A 366 -9.14 23.67 6.43
CA LEU A 366 -9.93 24.57 7.28
C LEU A 366 -9.51 26.03 7.11
N SER A 367 -8.20 26.31 7.12
CA SER A 367 -7.65 27.65 6.95
C SER A 367 -8.13 28.30 5.66
N ARG A 368 -7.98 27.59 4.53
CA ARG A 368 -8.44 28.05 3.21
C ARG A 368 -9.95 28.28 3.18
N THR A 369 -10.71 27.43 3.86
CA THR A 369 -12.18 27.51 3.90
C THR A 369 -12.65 28.70 4.73
N TYR A 370 -12.07 28.93 5.90
CA TYR A 370 -12.37 30.13 6.70
C TYR A 370 -11.95 31.41 5.98
N TRP A 371 -10.79 31.41 5.32
CA TRP A 371 -10.35 32.55 4.51
C TRP A 371 -11.35 32.89 3.40
N ALA A 372 -11.83 31.86 2.67
CA ALA A 372 -12.83 32.05 1.62
C ALA A 372 -14.19 32.58 2.15
N LYS A 373 -14.52 32.31 3.42
CA LYS A 373 -15.69 32.86 4.11
C LYS A 373 -15.44 34.27 4.70
N GLY A 374 -14.23 34.81 4.61
CA GLY A 374 -13.86 36.10 5.21
C GLY A 374 -13.54 36.03 6.71
N ASP A 375 -13.41 34.85 7.30
CA ASP A 375 -13.05 34.68 8.71
C ASP A 375 -11.52 34.55 8.85
N SER A 376 -10.84 35.69 8.78
CA SER A 376 -9.38 35.77 8.80
C SER A 376 -8.77 35.23 10.09
N ASP A 377 -9.42 35.42 11.24
CA ASP A 377 -8.94 34.96 12.54
C ASP A 377 -8.86 33.42 12.60
N ARG A 378 -9.96 32.73 12.24
CA ARG A 378 -9.96 31.26 12.19
C ARG A 378 -9.09 30.74 11.06
N ALA A 379 -8.98 31.46 9.94
CA ALA A 379 -8.07 31.10 8.86
C ALA A 379 -6.61 31.06 9.35
N LYS A 380 -6.17 32.13 10.04
CA LYS A 380 -4.82 32.27 10.57
C LYS A 380 -4.52 31.21 11.63
N SER A 381 -5.43 31.01 12.58
CA SER A 381 -5.27 30.01 13.64
C SER A 381 -5.09 28.59 13.09
N ASN A 382 -5.88 28.21 12.08
CA ASN A 382 -5.76 26.89 11.46
C ASN A 382 -4.48 26.76 10.61
N LEU A 383 -4.01 27.84 9.96
CA LEU A 383 -2.75 27.80 9.23
C LEU A 383 -1.54 27.64 10.17
N GLN A 384 -1.59 28.27 11.35
CA GLN A 384 -0.56 28.08 12.39
C GLN A 384 -0.53 26.64 12.89
N LYS A 385 -1.69 26.00 13.08
CA LYS A 385 -1.76 24.57 13.40
C LYS A 385 -1.17 23.70 12.29
N ALA A 386 -1.53 23.98 11.03
CA ALA A 386 -0.95 23.28 9.88
C ALA A 386 0.59 23.42 9.85
N LEU A 387 1.10 24.63 10.10
CA LEU A 387 2.55 24.89 10.19
C LEU A 387 3.22 24.11 11.32
N ALA A 388 2.60 24.06 12.50
CA ALA A 388 3.12 23.32 13.65
C ALA A 388 3.20 21.80 13.41
N LEU A 389 2.25 21.26 12.64
CA LEU A 389 2.14 19.84 12.32
C LEU A 389 2.91 19.42 11.05
N ALA A 390 3.37 20.37 10.23
CA ALA A 390 4.10 20.05 9.00
C ALA A 390 5.42 19.32 9.33
N GLY A 391 5.63 18.17 8.67
CA GLY A 391 6.82 17.34 8.89
C GLY A 391 8.05 17.79 8.10
N ASP A 392 7.84 18.24 6.85
CA ASP A 392 8.92 18.63 5.94
C ASP A 392 9.17 20.15 5.91
N GLY A 393 10.38 20.54 5.50
CA GLY A 393 10.80 21.94 5.46
C GLY A 393 10.16 22.76 4.34
N GLU A 394 9.69 22.12 3.27
CA GLU A 394 9.09 22.81 2.12
C GLU A 394 7.66 23.27 2.44
N GLN A 395 6.84 22.38 2.99
CA GLN A 395 5.49 22.69 3.46
C GLN A 395 5.53 23.73 4.59
N LYS A 396 6.52 23.66 5.49
CA LYS A 396 6.73 24.71 6.50
C LYS A 396 6.96 26.07 5.86
N LYS A 397 7.89 26.17 4.89
CA LYS A 397 8.14 27.42 4.15
C LYS A 397 6.87 27.91 3.43
N ARG A 398 6.13 27.00 2.80
CA ARG A 398 4.88 27.31 2.10
C ARG A 398 3.81 27.87 3.05
N TYR A 399 3.64 27.26 4.23
CA TYR A 399 2.69 27.73 5.22
C TYR A 399 3.13 29.05 5.88
N GLN A 400 4.42 29.24 6.14
CA GLN A 400 4.98 30.52 6.61
C GLN A 400 4.73 31.65 5.60
N ALA A 401 5.01 31.43 4.32
CA ALA A 401 4.75 32.42 3.27
C ALA A 401 3.27 32.81 3.20
N LYS A 402 2.37 31.83 3.32
CA LYS A 402 0.92 32.08 3.36
C LYS A 402 0.50 32.85 4.62
N LEU A 403 1.09 32.53 5.77
CA LEU A 403 0.78 33.20 7.03
C LEU A 403 1.20 34.67 6.99
N HIS A 404 2.39 34.96 6.46
CA HIS A 404 2.85 36.33 6.24
C HIS A 404 1.95 37.10 5.26
N ALA A 405 1.48 36.44 4.19
CA ALA A 405 0.54 37.08 3.27
C ALA A 405 -0.80 37.43 3.93
N MET A 406 -1.28 36.61 4.88
CA MET A 406 -2.50 36.90 5.66
C MET A 406 -2.31 38.03 6.69
N GLU A 407 -1.09 38.37 7.07
CA GLU A 407 -0.79 39.47 8.01
C GLU A 407 -0.73 40.85 7.35
N GLY A 408 -0.61 40.89 6.02
CA GLY A 408 -0.57 42.13 5.23
C GLY A 408 -1.93 42.61 4.70
N HIS A 409 -3.00 41.88 4.99
CA HIS A 409 -4.40 42.19 4.64
C HIS A 409 -5.20 42.41 5.92
#